data_AF-A0AAV0VK30-F1
#
_entry.id   AF-A0AAV0VK30-F1
#
_cell.length_a   1.000
_cell.length_b   1.000
_cell.length_c   1.000
_cell.angle_alpha   90.00
_cell.angle_beta   90.00
_cell.angle_gamma   90.00
#
_symmetry.space_group_name_H-M   'P 1'
#
loop_
_entity.id
_entity.type
_entity.pdbx_description
1 polymer ?
#
loop_
_entity_poly.entity_id
_entity_poly.type
_entity_poly.pdbx_seq_one_letter_code
_entity_poly.pdbx_strand_id
1 'polypeptide(L)'
;MTQLNFSENLRILGLTFDHKLSWKTHIKKLKTSCMGRMNIIKTLSNLSWGSDQNSLILIYKSLILSLMNYGSVIYGTAKATTLSSLDPIHNQGIRLATGSFKTSPVASILCNAGEPPLQIIRDSNTIKYMIKISNQPKHISFSNFHQNFPYTKAKTPTTIFENFNRIKKNINLNIDLTKKSLFPIQAPWTWSPDINTDLLK
;
A
#
# COMPACT_ATOMS: atom_id res chain seq x y z
N MET A 1 -16.62 4.40 33.21
CA MET A 1 -16.75 4.68 31.76
C MET A 1 -15.92 5.91 31.46
N THR A 2 -14.79 5.79 30.76
CA THR A 2 -13.91 6.95 30.49
C THR A 2 -14.55 7.85 29.44
N GLN A 3 -14.81 9.11 29.78
CA GLN A 3 -15.31 10.11 28.83
C GLN A 3 -14.20 10.45 27.81
N LEU A 4 -14.52 10.33 26.52
CA LEU A 4 -13.62 10.69 25.44
C LEU A 4 -13.86 12.15 25.04
N ASN A 5 -12.81 12.97 25.17
CA ASN A 5 -12.87 14.35 24.70
C ASN A 5 -12.89 14.39 23.17
N PHE A 6 -13.74 15.26 22.60
CA PHE A 6 -13.75 15.50 21.16
C PHE A 6 -12.41 16.09 20.71
N SER A 7 -11.77 15.43 19.76
CA SER A 7 -10.52 15.88 19.13
C SER A 7 -10.73 15.94 17.63
N GLU A 8 -10.25 17.00 16.99
CA GLU A 8 -10.32 17.14 15.52
C GLU A 8 -9.54 16.05 14.77
N ASN A 9 -8.55 15.45 15.44
CA ASN A 9 -7.73 14.37 14.91
C ASN A 9 -7.69 13.21 15.90
N LEU A 10 -7.98 12.00 15.41
CA LEU A 10 -7.94 10.76 16.18
C LEU A 10 -6.85 9.85 15.64
N ARG A 11 -6.00 9.28 16.52
CA ARG A 11 -4.96 8.32 16.12
C ARG A 11 -5.37 6.90 16.48
N ILE A 12 -5.54 6.04 15.48
CA ILE A 12 -5.84 4.62 15.65
C ILE A 12 -4.83 3.81 14.83
N LEU A 13 -4.14 2.86 15.48
CA LEU A 13 -3.18 1.95 14.83
C LEU A 13 -2.14 2.69 13.96
N GLY A 14 -1.67 3.85 14.40
CA GLY A 14 -0.69 4.67 13.66
C GLY A 14 -1.27 5.52 12.52
N LEU A 15 -2.53 5.36 12.16
CA LEU A 15 -3.25 6.23 11.22
C LEU A 15 -3.88 7.41 11.95
N THR A 16 -3.83 8.60 11.34
CA THR A 16 -4.46 9.82 11.90
C THR A 16 -5.70 10.15 11.08
N PHE A 17 -6.86 10.05 11.70
CA PHE A 17 -8.15 10.36 11.10
C PHE A 17 -8.51 11.80 11.45
N ASP A 18 -8.77 12.62 10.43
CA ASP A 18 -9.35 13.94 10.60
C ASP A 18 -10.88 13.85 10.57
N HIS A 19 -11.58 14.80 11.19
CA HIS A 19 -13.05 14.85 11.22
C HIS A 19 -13.71 14.81 9.82
N LYS A 20 -12.99 15.19 8.75
CA LYS A 20 -13.46 15.14 7.35
C LYS A 20 -12.98 13.92 6.56
N LEU A 21 -12.19 13.03 7.16
CA LEU A 21 -11.53 11.91 6.49
C LEU A 21 -10.80 12.33 5.20
N SER A 22 -10.23 13.54 5.18
CA SER A 22 -9.47 14.07 4.05
C SER A 22 -8.05 13.51 3.98
N TRP A 23 -7.56 12.92 5.06
CA TRP A 23 -6.22 12.34 5.21
C TRP A 23 -5.06 13.33 5.10
N LYS A 24 -5.32 14.63 4.94
CA LYS A 24 -4.27 15.64 4.79
C LYS A 24 -3.29 15.67 5.96
N THR A 25 -3.81 15.60 7.19
CA THR A 25 -3.00 15.61 8.42
C THR A 25 -2.14 14.35 8.52
N HIS A 26 -2.70 13.19 8.18
CA HIS A 26 -1.96 11.93 8.13
C HIS A 26 -0.86 11.96 7.07
N ILE A 27 -1.16 12.37 5.84
CA ILE A 27 -0.21 12.40 4.73
C ILE A 27 0.93 13.38 5.00
N LYS A 28 0.64 14.54 5.63
CA LYS A 28 1.68 15.48 6.08
C LYS A 28 2.61 14.82 7.09
N LYS A 29 2.08 14.13 8.11
CA LYS A 29 2.88 13.39 9.10
C LYS A 29 3.69 12.27 8.45
N LEU A 30 3.07 11.50 7.54
CA LEU A 30 3.71 10.43 6.80
C LEU A 30 4.89 10.96 5.98
N LYS A 31 4.72 12.10 5.31
CA LYS A 31 5.79 12.78 4.56
C LYS A 31 6.95 13.17 5.47
N THR A 32 6.68 13.78 6.62
CA THR A 32 7.74 14.14 7.58
C THR A 32 8.50 12.91 8.09
N SER A 33 7.79 11.82 8.41
CA SER A 33 8.42 10.58 8.86
C SER A 33 9.29 9.93 7.77
N CYS A 34 8.81 9.90 6.53
CA CYS A 34 9.58 9.38 5.39
C CYS A 34 10.82 10.24 5.14
N MET A 35 10.72 11.57 5.26
CA MET A 35 11.85 12.47 5.07
C MET A 35 12.93 12.29 6.14
N GLY A 36 12.54 12.03 7.39
CA GLY A 36 13.48 11.63 8.44
C GLY A 36 14.23 10.35 8.10
N ARG A 37 13.50 9.29 7.68
CA ARG A 37 14.10 8.01 7.25
C ARG A 37 14.96 8.13 6.01
N MET A 38 14.65 9.07 5.12
CA MET A 38 15.43 9.36 3.92
C MET A 38 16.88 9.74 4.23
N ASN A 39 17.12 10.37 5.39
CA ASN A 39 18.47 10.76 5.78
C ASN A 39 19.39 9.55 5.99
N ILE A 40 18.85 8.39 6.40
CA ILE A 40 19.61 7.14 6.52
C ILE A 40 20.13 6.69 5.14
N ILE A 41 19.28 6.76 4.11
CA ILE A 41 19.69 6.41 2.75
C ILE A 41 20.74 7.40 2.26
N LYS A 42 20.56 8.71 2.50
CA LYS A 42 21.55 9.72 2.13
C LYS A 42 22.92 9.48 2.76
N THR A 43 22.96 9.05 4.02
CA THR A 43 24.22 8.73 4.69
C THR A 43 24.86 7.49 4.09
N LEU A 44 24.07 6.48 3.74
CA LEU A 44 24.59 5.22 3.18
C LEU A 44 24.91 5.29 1.68
N SER A 45 24.35 6.26 0.95
CA SER A 45 24.56 6.45 -0.49
C SER A 45 25.82 7.28 -0.81
N ASN A 46 26.82 7.29 0.07
CA ASN A 46 28.02 8.10 -0.14
C ASN A 46 28.96 7.48 -1.19
N LEU A 47 29.66 8.29 -1.97
CA LEU A 47 30.45 7.79 -3.12
C LEU A 47 31.73 7.05 -2.72
N SER A 48 32.29 7.30 -1.54
CA SER A 48 33.58 6.74 -1.12
C SER A 48 33.49 5.45 -0.30
N TRP A 49 32.41 5.26 0.46
CA TRP A 49 32.19 4.10 1.35
C TRP A 49 30.74 3.61 1.34
N GLY A 50 29.95 4.05 0.36
CA GLY A 50 28.53 3.74 0.29
C GLY A 50 28.22 2.29 -0.04
N SER A 51 26.96 1.93 0.20
CA SER A 51 26.44 0.60 -0.09
C SER A 51 26.15 0.41 -1.58
N ASP A 52 26.08 -0.85 -2.02
CA ASP A 52 25.65 -1.19 -3.37
C ASP A 52 24.20 -0.78 -3.63
N GLN A 53 23.87 -0.54 -4.90
CA GLN A 53 22.56 -0.08 -5.33
C GLN A 53 21.42 -1.01 -4.87
N ASN A 54 21.62 -2.33 -4.94
CA ASN A 54 20.58 -3.29 -4.58
C ASN A 54 20.27 -3.25 -3.09
N SER A 55 21.31 -3.18 -2.24
CA SER A 55 21.15 -2.97 -0.80
C SER A 55 20.47 -1.63 -0.50
N LEU A 56 20.82 -0.55 -1.17
CA LEU A 56 20.15 0.75 -0.96
C LEU A 56 18.68 0.71 -1.36
N ILE A 57 18.33 0.04 -2.47
CA ILE A 57 16.94 -0.17 -2.88
C ILE A 57 16.19 -1.01 -1.84
N LEU A 58 16.83 -2.04 -1.29
CA LEU A 58 16.25 -2.89 -0.24
C LEU A 58 15.99 -2.08 1.04
N ILE A 59 16.94 -1.24 1.46
CA ILE A 59 16.81 -0.35 2.61
C ILE A 59 15.70 0.68 2.39
N TYR A 60 15.63 1.25 1.18
CA TYR A 60 14.55 2.14 0.78
C TYR A 60 13.18 1.46 0.93
N LYS A 61 13.04 0.23 0.41
CA LYS A 61 11.80 -0.56 0.49
C LYS A 61 11.41 -0.83 1.94
N SER A 62 12.37 -1.23 2.77
CA SER A 62 12.13 -1.64 4.16
C SER A 62 11.81 -0.47 5.08
N LEU A 63 12.36 0.73 4.84
CA LEU A 63 12.18 1.89 5.71
C LEU A 63 11.08 2.85 5.23
N ILE A 64 11.02 3.13 3.93
CA ILE A 64 10.17 4.19 3.39
C ILE A 64 8.94 3.61 2.72
N LEU A 65 9.14 2.67 1.78
CA LEU A 65 8.02 2.11 1.04
C LEU A 65 7.08 1.30 1.94
N SER A 66 7.63 0.53 2.88
CA SER A 66 6.86 -0.20 3.90
C SER A 66 5.95 0.73 4.72
N LEU A 67 6.45 1.90 5.09
CA LEU A 67 5.73 2.91 5.87
C LEU A 67 4.58 3.51 5.06
N MET A 68 4.83 3.84 3.79
CA MET A 68 3.78 4.30 2.88
C MET A 68 2.73 3.20 2.68
N ASN A 69 3.15 1.95 2.49
CA ASN A 69 2.24 0.85 2.18
C ASN A 69 1.33 0.46 3.34
N TYR A 70 1.77 0.60 4.59
CA TYR A 70 1.02 0.19 5.79
C TYR A 70 -0.44 0.69 5.81
N GLY A 71 -0.65 1.98 5.49
CA GLY A 71 -1.98 2.61 5.49
C GLY A 71 -2.64 2.72 4.12
N SER A 72 -1.99 2.25 3.05
CA SER A 72 -2.30 2.63 1.66
C SER A 72 -3.73 2.31 1.22
N VAL A 73 -4.30 1.21 1.70
CA VAL A 73 -5.67 0.80 1.41
C VAL A 73 -6.70 1.78 1.99
N ILE A 74 -6.40 2.34 3.17
CA ILE A 74 -7.31 3.20 3.93
C ILE A 74 -7.19 4.63 3.44
N TYR A 75 -5.99 5.22 3.54
CA TYR A 75 -5.77 6.60 3.09
C TYR A 75 -5.79 6.74 1.56
N GLY A 76 -5.74 5.64 0.80
CA GLY A 76 -5.86 5.62 -0.66
C GLY A 76 -7.19 6.16 -1.19
N THR A 77 -8.16 6.35 -0.30
CA THR A 77 -9.43 7.06 -0.54
C THR A 77 -9.29 8.58 -0.56
N ALA A 78 -8.12 9.13 -0.21
CA ALA A 78 -7.88 10.56 -0.27
C ALA A 78 -7.94 11.11 -1.71
N LYS A 79 -8.09 12.43 -1.82
CA LYS A 79 -8.05 13.12 -3.12
C LYS A 79 -6.70 12.88 -3.80
N ALA A 80 -6.72 12.74 -5.13
CA ALA A 80 -5.52 12.52 -5.94
C ALA A 80 -4.41 13.56 -5.67
N THR A 81 -4.77 14.83 -5.48
CA THR A 81 -3.83 15.91 -5.15
C THR A 81 -3.12 15.74 -3.81
N THR A 82 -3.80 15.11 -2.83
CA THR A 82 -3.19 14.81 -1.53
C THR A 82 -2.29 13.60 -1.65
N LEU A 83 -2.72 12.58 -2.40
CA LEU A 83 -1.96 11.36 -2.67
C LEU A 83 -0.69 11.60 -3.49
N SER A 84 -0.72 12.50 -4.48
CA SER A 84 0.43 12.83 -5.32
C SER A 84 1.53 13.58 -4.58
N SER A 85 1.23 14.15 -3.41
CA SER A 85 2.23 14.80 -2.55
C SER A 85 3.29 13.83 -1.98
N LEU A 86 3.03 12.52 -2.03
CA LEU A 86 3.96 11.45 -1.65
C LEU A 86 4.91 11.03 -2.78
N ASP A 87 4.52 11.24 -4.04
CA ASP A 87 5.30 10.80 -5.20
C ASP A 87 6.73 11.40 -5.23
N PRO A 88 6.95 12.69 -4.86
CA PRO A 88 8.31 13.24 -4.76
C PRO A 88 9.20 12.50 -3.75
N ILE A 89 8.62 11.96 -2.67
CA ILE A 89 9.37 11.22 -1.65
C ILE A 89 9.79 9.85 -2.20
N HIS A 90 8.85 9.17 -2.86
CA HIS A 90 9.11 7.90 -3.57
C HIS A 90 10.25 8.08 -4.58
N ASN A 91 10.10 9.05 -5.48
CA ASN A 91 11.08 9.33 -6.53
C ASN A 91 12.45 9.74 -5.96
N GLN A 92 12.47 10.55 -4.90
CA GLN A 92 13.72 10.96 -4.26
C GLN A 92 14.44 9.78 -3.59
N GLY A 93 13.70 8.87 -2.97
CA GLY A 93 14.26 7.66 -2.36
C GLY A 93 14.92 6.76 -3.40
N ILE A 94 14.23 6.54 -4.52
CA ILE A 94 14.77 5.77 -5.64
C ILE A 94 16.02 6.44 -6.20
N ARG A 95 16.01 7.76 -6.46
CA ARG A 95 17.19 8.48 -6.97
C ARG A 95 18.41 8.33 -6.06
N LEU A 96 18.21 8.42 -4.75
CA LEU A 96 19.30 8.24 -3.78
C LEU A 96 19.82 6.80 -3.80
N ALA A 97 18.92 5.82 -3.89
CA ALA A 97 19.30 4.41 -3.93
C ALA A 97 20.01 4.02 -5.24
N THR A 98 19.62 4.61 -6.36
CA THR A 98 20.23 4.35 -7.69
C THR A 98 21.38 5.28 -8.04
N GLY A 99 21.70 6.25 -7.18
CA GLY A 99 22.70 7.29 -7.48
C GLY A 99 22.35 8.18 -8.69
N SER A 100 21.09 8.22 -9.11
CA SER A 100 20.67 8.95 -10.32
C SER A 100 20.61 10.46 -10.11
N PHE A 101 20.90 11.22 -11.16
CA PHE A 101 20.81 12.68 -11.13
C PHE A 101 19.39 13.16 -10.81
N LYS A 102 19.29 14.36 -10.21
CA LYS A 102 17.98 14.99 -9.91
C LYS A 102 17.17 15.27 -11.18
N THR A 103 17.85 15.49 -12.30
CA THR A 103 17.25 15.80 -13.62
C THR A 103 16.80 14.56 -14.40
N SER A 104 17.19 13.35 -13.99
CA SER A 104 16.82 12.13 -14.73
C SER A 104 15.30 11.96 -14.79
N PRO A 105 14.70 11.53 -15.91
CA PRO A 105 13.25 11.32 -16.00
C PRO A 105 12.72 10.29 -14.98
N VAL A 106 11.55 10.54 -14.39
CA VAL A 106 10.96 9.67 -13.34
C VAL A 106 10.70 8.26 -13.86
N ALA A 107 10.16 8.12 -15.08
CA ALA A 107 9.90 6.80 -15.66
C ALA A 107 11.19 5.96 -15.83
N SER A 108 12.29 6.61 -16.20
CA SER A 108 13.59 5.96 -16.40
C SER A 108 14.17 5.46 -15.07
N ILE A 109 14.17 6.29 -14.02
CA ILE A 109 14.71 5.86 -12.71
C ILE A 109 13.90 4.72 -12.09
N LEU A 110 12.57 4.72 -12.28
CA LEU A 110 11.68 3.68 -11.78
C LEU A 110 11.90 2.36 -12.52
N CYS A 111 12.03 2.42 -13.85
CA CYS A 111 12.36 1.27 -14.68
C CYS A 111 13.73 0.68 -14.29
N ASN A 112 14.75 1.53 -14.11
CA ASN A 112 16.09 1.10 -13.71
C ASN A 112 16.12 0.46 -12.32
N ALA A 113 15.32 0.95 -11.38
CA ALA A 113 15.19 0.38 -10.04
C ALA A 113 14.28 -0.86 -9.97
N GLY A 114 13.56 -1.19 -11.04
CA GLY A 114 12.54 -2.24 -11.05
C GLY A 114 11.33 -1.92 -10.16
N GLU A 115 11.06 -0.64 -9.89
CA GLU A 115 10.02 -0.20 -8.97
C GLU A 115 8.83 0.46 -9.67
N PRO A 116 7.58 0.06 -9.38
CA PRO A 116 6.41 0.70 -9.95
C PRO A 116 6.14 2.09 -9.33
N PRO A 117 5.40 2.97 -10.02
CA PRO A 117 4.86 4.20 -9.44
C PRO A 117 3.98 3.92 -8.21
N LEU A 118 4.01 4.84 -7.24
CA LEU A 118 3.29 4.69 -5.97
C LEU A 118 1.78 4.45 -6.15
N GLN A 119 1.17 5.05 -7.18
CA GLN A 119 -0.23 4.81 -7.51
C GLN A 119 -0.53 3.33 -7.78
N ILE A 120 0.30 2.67 -8.60
CA ILE A 120 0.15 1.26 -8.95
C ILE A 120 0.30 0.38 -7.70
N ILE A 121 1.24 0.73 -6.81
CA ILE A 121 1.44 0.01 -5.54
C ILE A 121 0.19 0.08 -4.67
N ARG A 122 -0.38 1.29 -4.49
CA ARG A 122 -1.62 1.50 -3.72
C ARG A 122 -2.80 0.75 -4.32
N ASP A 123 -2.93 0.75 -5.64
CA ASP A 123 -4.00 0.07 -6.35
C ASP A 123 -3.87 -1.45 -6.20
N SER A 124 -2.66 -2.00 -6.35
CA SER A 124 -2.35 -3.41 -6.07
C SER A 124 -2.70 -3.79 -4.64
N ASN A 125 -2.31 -2.98 -3.64
CA ASN A 125 -2.62 -3.25 -2.23
C ASN A 125 -4.13 -3.22 -1.98
N THR A 126 -4.84 -2.29 -2.61
CA THR A 126 -6.30 -2.20 -2.53
C THR A 126 -6.96 -3.45 -3.12
N ILE A 127 -6.56 -3.86 -4.33
CA ILE A 127 -7.07 -5.08 -4.97
C ILE A 127 -6.82 -6.32 -4.09
N LYS A 128 -5.60 -6.50 -3.59
CA LYS A 128 -5.24 -7.62 -2.70
C LYS A 128 -6.12 -7.66 -1.46
N TYR A 129 -6.35 -6.51 -0.84
CA TYR A 129 -7.23 -6.39 0.33
C TYR A 129 -8.67 -6.80 0.01
N MET A 130 -9.20 -6.34 -1.12
CA MET A 130 -10.58 -6.65 -1.53
C MET A 130 -10.76 -8.13 -1.86
N ILE A 131 -9.81 -8.73 -2.58
CA ILE A 131 -9.80 -10.17 -2.84
C ILE A 131 -9.74 -10.94 -1.51
N LYS A 132 -8.86 -10.55 -0.59
CA LYS A 132 -8.74 -11.20 0.73
C LYS A 132 -10.07 -11.21 1.48
N ILE A 133 -10.77 -10.08 1.56
CA ILE A 133 -12.04 -10.04 2.28
C ILE A 133 -13.14 -10.81 1.54
N SER A 134 -13.19 -10.73 0.20
CA SER A 134 -14.19 -11.49 -0.58
C SER A 134 -14.09 -13.00 -0.35
N ASN A 135 -12.89 -13.50 -0.08
CA ASN A 135 -12.65 -14.91 0.23
C ASN A 135 -12.93 -15.28 1.70
N GLN A 136 -13.17 -14.29 2.58
CA GLN A 136 -13.39 -14.49 4.01
C GLN A 136 -14.81 -14.04 4.42
N PRO A 137 -15.84 -14.89 4.24
CA PRO A 137 -17.24 -14.51 4.50
C PRO A 137 -17.51 -14.16 5.98
N LYS A 138 -16.66 -14.63 6.91
CA LYS A 138 -16.75 -14.30 8.35
C LYS A 138 -16.09 -12.97 8.72
N HIS A 139 -15.46 -12.27 7.77
CA HIS A 139 -14.76 -11.02 8.05
C HIS A 139 -15.74 -9.89 8.37
N ILE A 140 -15.43 -9.03 9.34
CA ILE A 140 -16.34 -7.96 9.80
C ILE A 140 -16.75 -6.99 8.69
N SER A 141 -15.82 -6.74 7.75
CA SER A 141 -16.06 -5.87 6.60
C SER A 141 -16.73 -6.58 5.42
N PHE A 142 -17.00 -7.89 5.48
CA PHE A 142 -17.65 -8.64 4.40
C PHE A 142 -19.08 -8.15 4.15
N SER A 143 -19.81 -7.79 5.20
CA SER A 143 -21.15 -7.19 5.08
C SER A 143 -21.14 -5.87 4.31
N ASN A 144 -20.04 -5.11 4.38
CA ASN A 144 -19.89 -3.83 3.67
C ASN A 144 -19.68 -4.00 2.15
N PHE A 145 -19.53 -5.23 1.63
CA PHE A 145 -19.48 -5.50 0.19
C PHE A 145 -20.87 -5.43 -0.46
N HIS A 146 -21.92 -5.58 0.35
CA HIS A 146 -23.31 -5.57 -0.11
C HIS A 146 -24.06 -4.40 0.52
N GLN A 147 -23.80 -3.21 -0.01
CA GLN A 147 -24.80 -2.16 -0.20
C GLN A 147 -24.09 -1.00 -0.87
N ASN A 148 -24.53 -0.67 -2.09
CA ASN A 148 -24.46 0.73 -2.50
C ASN A 148 -25.13 1.50 -1.37
N PHE A 149 -24.37 2.26 -0.58
CA PHE A 149 -24.99 3.23 0.32
C PHE A 149 -26.00 3.99 -0.54
N PRO A 150 -27.29 4.04 -0.16
CA PRO A 150 -28.31 4.65 -1.00
C PRO A 150 -27.77 6.01 -1.41
N TYR A 151 -27.60 6.24 -2.71
CA TYR A 151 -26.93 7.40 -3.30
C TYR A 151 -27.29 8.65 -2.51
N THR A 152 -26.45 9.03 -1.55
CA THR A 152 -26.71 10.22 -0.75
C THR A 152 -26.22 11.37 -1.62
N LYS A 153 -27.07 12.38 -1.82
CA LYS A 153 -26.70 13.63 -2.52
C LYS A 153 -25.54 14.38 -1.83
N ALA A 154 -25.08 13.91 -0.67
CA ALA A 154 -23.99 14.50 0.08
C ALA A 154 -22.64 14.17 -0.56
N LYS A 155 -21.70 15.13 -0.52
CA LYS A 155 -20.29 14.90 -0.89
C LYS A 155 -19.61 14.06 0.18
N THR A 156 -19.88 12.75 0.21
CA THR A 156 -19.20 11.82 1.10
C THR A 156 -17.78 11.54 0.62
N PRO A 157 -16.82 11.28 1.53
CA PRO A 157 -15.51 10.78 1.16
C PRO A 157 -15.64 9.42 0.48
N THR A 158 -14.81 9.15 -0.53
CA THR A 158 -14.88 7.90 -1.28
C THR A 158 -14.60 6.72 -0.37
N THR A 159 -15.39 5.66 -0.48
CA THR A 159 -15.15 4.44 0.31
C THR A 159 -14.05 3.57 -0.30
N ILE A 160 -13.53 2.61 0.48
CA ILE A 160 -12.54 1.64 -0.03
C ILE A 160 -13.14 0.81 -1.17
N PHE A 161 -14.42 0.44 -1.07
CA PHE A 161 -15.13 -0.32 -2.10
C PHE A 161 -15.37 0.50 -3.38
N GLU A 162 -15.75 1.77 -3.27
CA GLU A 162 -15.84 2.67 -4.42
C GLU A 162 -14.49 2.89 -5.09
N ASN A 163 -13.42 3.07 -4.31
CA ASN A 163 -12.08 3.19 -4.86
C ASN A 163 -11.68 1.91 -5.62
N PHE A 164 -11.96 0.73 -5.06
CA PHE A 164 -11.76 -0.55 -5.74
C PHE A 164 -12.57 -0.66 -7.04
N ASN A 165 -13.85 -0.29 -7.05
CA ASN A 165 -14.66 -0.33 -8.27
C ASN A 165 -14.11 0.61 -9.35
N ARG A 166 -13.62 1.80 -8.96
CA ARG A 166 -12.92 2.71 -9.86
C ARG A 166 -11.66 2.07 -10.44
N ILE A 167 -10.84 1.44 -9.60
CA ILE A 167 -9.62 0.73 -10.03
C ILE A 167 -9.98 -0.43 -10.97
N LYS A 168 -10.96 -1.25 -10.60
CA LYS A 168 -11.46 -2.38 -11.41
C LYS A 168 -11.90 -1.92 -12.79
N LYS A 169 -12.65 -0.81 -12.86
CA LYS A 169 -13.07 -0.18 -14.13
C LYS A 169 -11.87 0.32 -14.94
N ASN A 170 -10.92 0.98 -14.31
CA ASN A 170 -9.74 1.54 -14.99
C ASN A 170 -8.84 0.46 -15.60
N ILE A 171 -8.66 -0.69 -14.92
CA ILE A 171 -7.78 -1.78 -15.37
C ILE A 171 -8.55 -2.79 -16.24
N ASN A 172 -9.86 -2.59 -16.45
CA ASN A 172 -10.75 -3.56 -17.12
C ASN A 172 -10.61 -4.98 -16.54
N LEU A 173 -10.48 -5.09 -15.21
CA LEU A 173 -10.22 -6.36 -14.53
C LEU A 173 -11.51 -7.17 -14.42
N ASN A 174 -11.59 -8.27 -15.17
CA ASN A 174 -12.67 -9.24 -15.05
C ASN A 174 -12.35 -10.28 -13.95
N ILE A 175 -12.21 -9.82 -12.70
CA ILE A 175 -12.00 -10.71 -11.55
C ILE A 175 -13.37 -11.22 -11.09
N ASP A 176 -13.63 -12.49 -11.35
CA ASP A 176 -14.63 -13.28 -10.62
C ASP A 176 -14.13 -13.43 -9.18
N LEU A 177 -14.55 -12.53 -8.29
CA LEU A 177 -14.31 -12.61 -6.84
C LEU A 177 -14.95 -13.87 -6.19
N THR A 178 -15.54 -14.74 -7.00
CA THR A 178 -16.33 -15.92 -6.63
C THR A 178 -15.53 -17.23 -6.69
N LYS A 179 -14.39 -17.28 -7.40
CA LYS A 179 -13.56 -18.50 -7.45
C LYS A 179 -12.64 -18.55 -6.23
N LYS A 180 -13.18 -19.02 -5.11
CA LYS A 180 -12.39 -19.39 -3.93
C LYS A 180 -11.38 -20.46 -4.33
N SER A 181 -10.09 -20.19 -4.17
CA SER A 181 -9.17 -21.29 -3.89
C SER A 181 -9.63 -21.87 -2.57
N LEU A 182 -10.08 -23.13 -2.56
CA LEU A 182 -10.39 -23.83 -1.33
C LEU A 182 -9.09 -23.84 -0.51
N PHE A 183 -9.03 -23.03 0.56
CA PHE A 183 -7.98 -23.25 1.54
C PHE A 183 -8.20 -24.67 2.07
N PRO A 184 -7.19 -25.54 2.02
CA PRO A 184 -7.32 -26.90 2.47
C PRO A 184 -7.80 -26.89 3.92
N ILE A 185 -8.90 -27.61 4.18
CA ILE A 185 -9.53 -27.68 5.51
C ILE A 185 -8.57 -28.34 6.51
N GLN A 186 -7.71 -29.22 5.99
CA GLN A 186 -6.65 -29.87 6.75
C GLN A 186 -5.34 -29.09 6.68
N ALA A 187 -4.67 -29.06 7.83
CA ALA A 187 -3.39 -28.42 7.94
C ALA A 187 -2.31 -29.13 7.08
N PRO A 188 -1.32 -28.41 6.53
CA PRO A 188 -0.32 -29.01 5.63
C PRO A 188 0.46 -30.17 6.24
N TRP A 189 0.66 -30.16 7.56
CA TRP A 189 1.39 -31.21 8.28
C TRP A 189 0.59 -32.50 8.47
N THR A 190 -0.72 -32.52 8.20
CA THR A 190 -1.53 -33.75 8.16
C THR A 190 -1.57 -34.36 6.77
N TRP A 191 -0.93 -33.75 5.77
CA TRP A 191 -0.87 -34.31 4.44
C TRP A 191 0.16 -35.43 4.44
N SER A 192 -0.24 -36.61 3.99
CA SER A 192 0.66 -37.70 3.61
C SER A 192 0.88 -37.61 2.10
N PRO A 193 1.86 -36.82 1.62
CA PRO A 193 2.15 -36.78 0.19
C PRO A 193 2.68 -38.15 -0.24
N ASP A 194 2.17 -38.67 -1.36
CA ASP A 194 2.80 -39.79 -2.04
C ASP A 194 4.13 -39.29 -2.62
N ILE A 195 5.22 -39.55 -1.91
CA ILE A 195 6.56 -39.14 -2.34
C ILE A 195 6.97 -40.06 -3.49
N ASN A 196 6.95 -39.54 -4.72
CA ASN A 196 7.53 -40.25 -5.85
C ASN A 196 9.07 -40.23 -5.71
N THR A 197 9.65 -41.40 -5.40
CA THR A 197 11.09 -41.61 -5.26
C THR A 197 11.75 -42.12 -6.54
N ASP A 198 11.03 -42.18 -7.67
CA ASP A 198 11.56 -42.70 -8.94
C ASP A 198 12.74 -41.87 -9.49
N LEU A 199 12.86 -40.61 -9.09
CA LEU A 199 13.96 -39.71 -9.47
C LEU A 199 15.23 -39.86 -8.59
N LEU A 200 15.20 -40.75 -7.60
CA LEU A 200 16.34 -41.06 -6.72
C LEU A 200 17.06 -42.37 -7.11
N LYS A 201 16.68 -42.99 -8.23
CA LYS A 201 17.32 -44.20 -8.78
C LYS A 201 18.29 -43.86 -9.91
#